data_AF-A0A6H0MDA0-F1
#
_entry.id   AF-A0A6H0MDA0-F1
#
_cell.length_a   1.000
_cell.length_b   1.000
_cell.length_c   1.000
_cell.angle_alpha   90.00
_cell.angle_beta   90.00
_cell.angle_gamma   90.00
#
_symmetry.space_group_name_H-M   'P 1'
#
loop_
_entity.id
_entity.type
_entity.pdbx_description
1 polymer ?
#
loop_
_entity_poly.entity_id
_entity_poly.type
_entity_poly.pdbx_seq_one_letter_code
_entity_poly.pdbx_strand_id
1 'polypeptide(L)'
;MIVTQGVSILENDLSKNEPESVRKNLEILKENMHELQLGSTYPDYDKNAYDLYQDHFWDPDTDNNFSKDNSWYLAYSIPDTGESQIRKFSALARYEWQRGNYKQATFYLGEAMHYFGDIDTPYHPANVTAVDSAGHVKFETFAEERKEQYKINTAGCKTNEAFYTDILKNKDFNAWSKEYARGFAKTGKSIYYSHASMSHSWDDWDYAAKVTLANSQKGTAGYIYRFLHDVSEGNDPSVGKNVKELVAYISTSGEKDAGTDDYLYFGIKTKDGKTQEWEM
;
A
#
# COMPACT_ATOMS: atom_id res chain seq x y z
N MET A 1 -2.82 -13.94 -0.73
CA MET A 1 -4.28 -14.19 -0.87
C MET A 1 -5.04 -12.93 -1.25
N ILE A 2 -4.89 -11.84 -0.48
CA ILE A 2 -5.61 -10.57 -0.66
C ILE A 2 -5.55 -10.04 -2.10
N VAL A 3 -4.35 -9.89 -2.67
CA VAL A 3 -4.18 -9.34 -4.04
C VAL A 3 -4.81 -10.20 -5.13
N THR A 4 -4.73 -11.53 -5.00
CA THR A 4 -5.35 -12.46 -5.94
C THR A 4 -6.87 -12.34 -5.91
N GLN A 5 -7.47 -12.27 -4.72
CA GLN A 5 -8.89 -12.00 -4.59
C GLN A 5 -9.27 -10.60 -5.07
N GLY A 6 -8.42 -9.59 -4.86
CA GLY A 6 -8.62 -8.24 -5.40
C GLY A 6 -8.80 -8.22 -6.92
N VAL A 7 -8.00 -8.99 -7.65
CA VAL A 7 -8.17 -9.17 -9.11
C VAL A 7 -9.46 -9.91 -9.43
N SER A 8 -9.76 -11.04 -8.77
CA SER A 8 -10.99 -11.79 -9.03
C SER A 8 -12.28 -11.02 -8.68
N ILE A 9 -12.25 -10.20 -7.64
CA ILE A 9 -13.33 -9.27 -7.29
C ILE A 9 -13.55 -8.29 -8.43
N LEU A 10 -12.46 -7.68 -8.92
CA LEU A 10 -12.56 -6.71 -10.00
C LEU A 10 -13.09 -7.34 -11.30
N GLU A 11 -12.67 -8.57 -11.63
CA GLU A 11 -13.23 -9.32 -12.76
C GLU A 11 -14.74 -9.53 -12.63
N ASN A 12 -15.20 -9.94 -11.44
CA ASN A 12 -16.62 -10.16 -11.19
C ASN A 12 -17.43 -8.86 -11.20
N ASP A 13 -16.83 -7.76 -10.74
CA ASP A 13 -17.50 -6.46 -10.62
C ASP A 13 -17.42 -5.62 -11.90
N LEU A 14 -16.55 -5.97 -12.86
CA LEU A 14 -16.31 -5.21 -14.08
C LEU A 14 -17.61 -5.03 -14.88
N SER A 15 -18.09 -3.79 -14.95
CA SER A 15 -19.31 -3.48 -15.70
C SER A 15 -19.10 -3.71 -17.19
N LYS A 16 -20.16 -4.03 -17.94
CA LYS A 16 -20.10 -4.25 -19.40
C LYS A 16 -19.69 -3.01 -20.20
N ASN A 17 -19.87 -1.81 -19.64
CA ASN A 17 -19.53 -0.54 -20.27
C ASN A 17 -18.08 -0.09 -20.04
N GLU A 18 -17.26 -0.87 -19.33
CA GLU A 18 -15.85 -0.53 -19.14
C GLU A 18 -15.07 -0.52 -20.45
N PRO A 19 -14.15 0.46 -20.66
CA PRO A 19 -13.34 0.56 -21.87
C PRO A 19 -12.55 -0.71 -22.15
N GLU A 20 -12.36 -1.03 -23.43
CA GLU A 20 -11.57 -2.19 -23.86
C GLU A 20 -10.11 -2.08 -23.40
N SER A 21 -9.55 -0.87 -23.30
CA SER A 21 -8.20 -0.64 -22.77
C SER A 21 -8.05 -1.10 -21.32
N VAL A 22 -9.04 -0.82 -20.47
CA VAL A 22 -9.08 -1.28 -19.07
C VAL A 22 -9.14 -2.81 -19.01
N ARG A 23 -10.00 -3.43 -19.82
CA ARG A 23 -10.09 -4.90 -19.91
C ARG A 23 -8.78 -5.54 -20.37
N LYS A 24 -8.15 -4.98 -21.40
CA LYS A 24 -6.88 -5.47 -21.92
C LYS A 24 -5.77 -5.37 -20.88
N ASN A 25 -5.69 -4.26 -20.16
CA ASN A 25 -4.70 -4.09 -19.09
C ASN A 25 -4.98 -5.02 -17.90
N LEU A 26 -6.25 -5.32 -17.58
CA LEU A 26 -6.59 -6.34 -16.57
C LEU A 26 -6.12 -7.74 -16.99
N GLU A 27 -6.26 -8.11 -18.27
CA GLU A 27 -5.73 -9.40 -18.75
C GLU A 27 -4.19 -9.45 -18.66
N ILE A 28 -3.49 -8.37 -19.02
CA ILE A 28 -2.02 -8.29 -18.84
C ILE A 28 -1.66 -8.45 -17.35
N LEU A 29 -2.41 -7.84 -16.43
CA LEU A 29 -2.18 -8.00 -15.00
C LEU A 29 -2.35 -9.46 -14.57
N LYS A 30 -3.38 -10.15 -15.08
CA LYS A 30 -3.62 -11.57 -14.81
C LYS A 30 -2.52 -12.48 -15.36
N GLU A 31 -1.98 -12.18 -16.54
CA GLU A 31 -0.83 -12.89 -17.11
C GLU A 31 0.43 -12.77 -16.21
N ASN A 32 0.52 -11.71 -15.42
CA ASN A 32 1.62 -11.44 -14.48
C ASN A 32 1.23 -11.66 -13.01
N MET A 33 0.16 -12.43 -12.74
CA MET A 33 -0.36 -12.67 -11.37
C MET A 33 0.71 -13.16 -10.39
N HIS A 34 1.66 -13.97 -10.84
CA HIS A 34 2.76 -14.45 -10.00
C HIS A 34 3.62 -13.30 -9.45
N GLU A 35 3.92 -12.30 -10.28
CA GLU A 35 4.70 -11.12 -9.84
C GLU A 35 3.89 -10.27 -8.86
N LEU A 36 2.56 -10.19 -9.04
CA LEU A 36 1.68 -9.48 -8.10
C LEU A 36 1.70 -10.16 -6.74
N GLN A 37 1.67 -11.50 -6.73
CA GLN A 37 1.74 -12.31 -5.53
C GLN A 37 3.09 -12.17 -4.83
N LEU A 38 4.21 -12.26 -5.58
CA LEU A 38 5.55 -12.07 -5.03
C LEU A 38 5.73 -10.68 -4.42
N GLY A 39 5.37 -9.63 -5.16
CA GLY A 39 5.45 -8.25 -4.67
C GLY A 39 4.60 -8.04 -3.42
N SER A 40 3.43 -8.70 -3.33
CA SER A 40 2.54 -8.57 -2.17
C SER A 40 3.07 -9.16 -0.86
N THR A 41 4.15 -9.93 -0.91
CA THR A 41 4.79 -10.50 0.28
C THR A 41 6.25 -10.08 0.44
N TYR A 42 6.85 -9.49 -0.59
CA TYR A 42 8.28 -9.21 -0.63
C TYR A 42 8.77 -8.25 0.46
N PRO A 43 8.05 -7.16 0.82
CA PRO A 43 8.58 -6.17 1.77
C PRO A 43 8.94 -6.76 3.14
N ASP A 44 8.22 -7.77 3.64
CA ASP A 44 8.56 -8.48 4.90
C ASP A 44 9.91 -9.21 4.85
N TYR A 45 10.39 -9.53 3.64
CA TYR A 45 11.63 -10.28 3.39
C TYR A 45 12.68 -9.45 2.65
N ASP A 46 12.45 -8.16 2.44
CA ASP A 46 13.43 -7.30 1.81
C ASP A 46 14.64 -7.15 2.75
N LYS A 47 15.84 -7.40 2.20
CA LYS A 47 17.09 -7.23 2.93
C LYS A 47 17.38 -5.76 3.26
N ASN A 48 16.72 -4.85 2.56
CA ASN A 48 16.82 -3.41 2.76
C ASN A 48 15.69 -2.85 3.63
N ALA A 49 14.82 -3.70 4.19
CA ALA A 49 13.80 -3.26 5.13
C ALA A 49 14.45 -2.59 6.35
N TYR A 50 13.78 -1.58 6.91
CA TYR A 50 14.22 -0.97 8.16
C TYR A 50 14.14 -1.99 9.30
N ASP A 51 15.05 -1.88 10.27
CA ASP A 51 15.24 -2.88 11.34
C ASP A 51 13.95 -3.29 12.09
N LEU A 52 12.98 -2.38 12.22
CA LEU A 52 11.72 -2.61 12.93
C LEU A 52 10.49 -2.50 12.01
N TYR A 53 10.69 -2.52 10.68
CA TYR A 53 9.63 -2.40 9.68
C TYR A 53 8.72 -1.19 9.94
N GLN A 54 9.28 -0.07 10.39
CA GLN A 54 8.51 1.11 10.79
C GLN A 54 7.59 1.62 9.67
N ASP A 55 8.01 1.47 8.41
CA ASP A 55 7.29 1.88 7.22
C ASP A 55 6.10 0.96 6.87
N HIS A 56 5.90 -0.15 7.57
CA HIS A 56 4.69 -0.98 7.50
C HIS A 56 3.55 -0.42 8.39
N PHE A 57 3.84 0.59 9.21
CA PHE A 57 2.88 1.18 10.14
C PHE A 57 2.45 2.57 9.69
N TRP A 58 1.23 2.93 10.06
CA TRP A 58 0.71 4.29 9.84
C TRP A 58 -0.54 4.54 10.68
N ASP A 59 -0.43 5.37 11.71
CA ASP A 59 -1.59 5.85 12.46
C ASP A 59 -2.34 6.91 11.61
N PRO A 60 -3.59 6.62 11.21
CA PRO A 60 -4.37 7.49 10.33
C PRO A 60 -4.84 8.80 10.98
N ASP A 61 -4.68 8.97 12.29
CA ASP A 61 -5.03 10.18 13.03
C ASP A 61 -3.83 11.13 13.22
N THR A 62 -2.62 10.60 13.37
CA THR A 62 -1.37 11.38 13.52
C THR A 62 -0.60 11.55 12.23
N ASP A 63 -0.89 10.72 11.21
CA ASP A 63 -0.18 10.65 9.93
C ASP A 63 1.26 10.10 10.02
N ASN A 64 1.60 9.45 11.15
CA ASN A 64 2.93 8.96 11.48
C ASN A 64 2.96 7.44 11.64
N ASN A 65 4.15 6.84 11.53
CA ASN A 65 4.41 5.50 12.07
C ASN A 65 4.78 5.55 13.57
N PHE A 66 4.83 4.39 14.22
CA PHE A 66 5.05 4.27 15.66
C PHE A 66 6.37 4.90 16.15
N SER A 67 7.41 4.95 15.31
CA SER A 67 8.73 5.47 15.71
C SER A 67 8.76 6.97 15.92
N LYS A 68 7.79 7.70 15.34
CA LYS A 68 7.59 9.13 15.57
C LYS A 68 6.62 9.43 16.71
N ASP A 69 5.64 8.56 16.93
CA ASP A 69 4.59 8.79 17.93
C ASP A 69 4.98 8.28 19.33
N ASN A 70 5.78 7.22 19.42
CA ASN A 70 6.19 6.63 20.68
C ASN A 70 7.62 7.04 21.06
N SER A 71 7.74 7.74 22.19
CA SER A 71 9.00 8.28 22.72
C SER A 71 10.13 7.25 22.88
N TRP A 72 9.82 5.97 23.05
CA TRP A 72 10.80 4.90 23.17
C TRP A 72 11.58 4.66 21.86
N TYR A 73 10.96 4.94 20.72
CA TYR A 73 11.50 4.61 19.39
C TYR A 73 12.04 5.83 18.62
N LEU A 74 12.07 7.02 19.22
CA LEU A 74 12.44 8.27 18.52
C LEU A 74 13.84 8.25 17.90
N ALA A 75 14.78 7.49 18.46
CA ALA A 75 16.13 7.34 17.90
C ALA A 75 16.15 6.53 16.57
N TYR A 76 15.04 5.85 16.24
CA TYR A 76 14.85 5.06 15.03
C TYR A 76 13.81 5.69 14.09
N SER A 77 13.57 7.01 14.23
CA SER A 77 12.53 7.69 13.48
C SER A 77 12.84 7.70 12.00
N ILE A 78 11.92 7.21 11.18
CA ILE A 78 11.97 7.32 9.72
C ILE A 78 10.74 8.05 9.19
N PRO A 79 10.85 8.75 8.05
CA PRO A 79 9.73 9.48 7.48
C PRO A 79 8.71 8.58 6.76
N ASP A 80 9.12 7.40 6.29
CA ASP A 80 8.26 6.49 5.54
C ASP A 80 7.18 5.86 6.42
N THR A 81 6.00 5.65 5.83
CA THR A 81 4.82 5.06 6.46
C THR A 81 4.14 4.14 5.45
N GLY A 82 3.23 3.29 5.91
CA GLY A 82 2.48 2.42 4.99
C GLY A 82 1.77 3.24 3.89
N GLU A 83 1.25 4.42 4.24
CA GLU A 83 0.62 5.34 3.29
C GLU A 83 1.61 5.91 2.25
N SER A 84 2.81 6.32 2.65
CA SER A 84 3.80 6.86 1.71
C SER A 84 4.31 5.77 0.77
N GLN A 85 4.50 4.55 1.27
CA GLN A 85 4.96 3.40 0.50
C GLN A 85 3.93 3.00 -0.58
N ILE A 86 2.63 3.00 -0.25
CA ILE A 86 1.56 2.78 -1.25
C ILE A 86 1.71 3.74 -2.43
N ARG A 87 1.92 5.04 -2.16
CA ARG A 87 2.07 6.06 -3.21
C ARG A 87 3.36 5.89 -4.01
N LYS A 88 4.49 5.62 -3.33
CA LYS A 88 5.80 5.39 -3.95
C LYS A 88 5.72 4.24 -4.95
N PHE A 89 5.30 3.07 -4.50
CA PHE A 89 5.24 1.87 -5.32
C PHE A 89 4.16 1.95 -6.41
N SER A 90 3.04 2.63 -6.15
CA SER A 90 2.06 2.92 -7.21
C SER A 90 2.62 3.82 -8.31
N ALA A 91 3.46 4.80 -7.98
CA ALA A 91 4.12 5.65 -8.97
C ALA A 91 5.13 4.86 -9.82
N LEU A 92 5.95 4.02 -9.19
CA LEU A 92 6.90 3.13 -9.88
C LEU A 92 6.17 2.14 -10.78
N ALA A 93 5.06 1.53 -10.31
CA ALA A 93 4.25 0.63 -11.10
C ALA A 93 3.69 1.29 -12.37
N ARG A 94 3.12 2.50 -12.25
CA ARG A 94 2.60 3.24 -13.41
C ARG A 94 3.71 3.58 -14.41
N TYR A 95 4.87 3.99 -13.92
CA TYR A 95 6.03 4.31 -14.74
C TYR A 95 6.50 3.10 -15.56
N GLU A 96 6.68 1.95 -14.92
CA GLU A 96 7.10 0.71 -15.61
C GLU A 96 6.03 0.21 -16.59
N TRP A 97 4.75 0.33 -16.24
CA TRP A 97 3.65 -0.09 -17.12
C TRP A 97 3.63 0.72 -18.43
N GLN A 98 3.81 2.04 -18.35
CA GLN A 98 3.85 2.92 -19.51
C GLN A 98 5.01 2.61 -20.47
N ARG A 99 6.07 1.97 -19.97
CA ARG A 99 7.24 1.55 -20.76
C ARG A 99 7.15 0.11 -21.24
N GLY A 100 6.03 -0.58 -20.97
CA GLY A 100 5.79 -1.96 -21.37
C GLY A 100 6.49 -3.00 -20.49
N ASN A 101 7.06 -2.59 -19.34
CA ASN A 101 7.72 -3.49 -18.40
C ASN A 101 6.70 -4.08 -17.41
N TYR A 102 5.74 -4.84 -17.93
CA TYR A 102 4.56 -5.28 -17.17
C TYR A 102 4.89 -6.19 -15.98
N LYS A 103 5.95 -7.00 -16.06
CA LYS A 103 6.40 -7.84 -14.94
C LYS A 103 6.82 -6.99 -13.74
N GLN A 104 7.74 -6.06 -13.94
CA GLN A 104 8.21 -5.18 -12.87
C GLN A 104 7.11 -4.24 -12.39
N ALA A 105 6.28 -3.72 -13.30
CA ALA A 105 5.14 -2.90 -12.94
C ALA A 105 4.17 -3.65 -12.01
N THR A 106 3.93 -4.93 -12.29
CA THR A 106 3.05 -5.79 -11.51
C THR A 106 3.67 -6.15 -10.15
N PHE A 107 4.99 -6.37 -10.09
CA PHE A 107 5.72 -6.54 -8.84
C PHE A 107 5.61 -5.30 -7.94
N TYR A 108 5.90 -4.11 -8.47
CA TYR A 108 5.75 -2.84 -7.74
C TYR A 108 4.30 -2.60 -7.31
N LEU A 109 3.30 -2.95 -8.14
CA LEU A 109 1.91 -2.89 -7.73
C LEU A 109 1.62 -3.85 -6.57
N GLY A 110 2.23 -5.04 -6.57
CA GLY A 110 2.18 -5.99 -5.48
C GLY A 110 2.71 -5.39 -4.18
N GLU A 111 3.89 -4.76 -4.22
CA GLU A 111 4.47 -4.07 -3.07
C GLU A 111 3.56 -2.94 -2.57
N ALA A 112 2.97 -2.12 -3.46
CA ALA A 112 2.00 -1.10 -3.05
C ALA A 112 0.81 -1.71 -2.29
N MET A 113 0.31 -2.87 -2.74
CA MET A 113 -0.82 -3.55 -2.09
C MET A 113 -0.43 -4.30 -0.82
N HIS A 114 0.84 -4.66 -0.64
CA HIS A 114 1.37 -5.15 0.62
C HIS A 114 1.16 -4.09 1.71
N TYR A 115 1.72 -2.88 1.52
CA TYR A 115 1.58 -1.79 2.49
C TYR A 115 0.13 -1.35 2.69
N PHE A 116 -0.73 -1.44 1.67
CA PHE A 116 -2.17 -1.22 1.86
C PHE A 116 -2.83 -2.28 2.74
N GLY A 117 -2.45 -3.56 2.56
CA GLY A 117 -2.89 -4.65 3.44
C GLY A 117 -2.48 -4.40 4.88
N ASP A 118 -1.24 -4.00 5.10
CA ASP A 118 -0.70 -3.73 6.43
C ASP A 118 -1.48 -2.63 7.15
N ILE A 119 -1.71 -1.47 6.52
CA ILE A 119 -2.45 -0.39 7.18
C ILE A 119 -3.93 -0.73 7.46
N ASP A 120 -4.46 -1.84 6.92
CA ASP A 120 -5.79 -2.37 7.22
C ASP A 120 -5.75 -3.54 8.23
N THR A 121 -4.56 -4.10 8.51
CA THR A 121 -4.32 -5.05 9.61
C THR A 121 -4.44 -4.32 10.95
N PRO A 122 -5.34 -4.68 11.88
CA PRO A 122 -5.68 -3.88 13.06
C PRO A 122 -4.51 -3.32 13.89
N TYR A 123 -3.41 -4.08 14.02
CA TYR A 123 -2.26 -3.69 14.84
C TYR A 123 -1.44 -2.54 14.24
N HIS A 124 -1.34 -2.46 12.91
CA HIS A 124 -0.51 -1.49 12.20
C HIS A 124 -1.04 -0.05 12.24
N PRO A 125 -2.33 0.23 11.96
CA PRO A 125 -2.88 1.57 12.08
C PRO A 125 -3.14 1.97 13.54
N ALA A 126 -3.02 1.03 14.48
CA ALA A 126 -2.97 1.33 15.91
C ALA A 126 -1.55 1.62 16.42
N ASN A 127 -0.52 1.52 15.56
CA ASN A 127 0.90 1.68 15.93
C ASN A 127 1.34 0.74 17.07
N VAL A 128 0.82 -0.49 17.12
CA VAL A 128 1.17 -1.50 18.14
C VAL A 128 2.06 -2.56 17.52
N THR A 129 3.35 -2.54 17.85
CA THR A 129 4.35 -3.45 17.27
C THR A 129 4.32 -4.85 17.91
N ALA A 130 5.05 -5.79 17.30
CA ALA A 130 5.32 -7.10 17.90
C ALA A 130 6.12 -7.03 19.21
N VAL A 131 6.87 -5.94 19.43
CA VAL A 131 7.58 -5.68 20.69
C VAL A 131 6.61 -5.20 21.77
N ASP A 132 5.67 -4.32 21.40
CA ASP A 132 4.69 -3.75 22.32
C ASP A 132 3.63 -4.79 22.76
N SER A 133 3.31 -5.75 21.88
CA SER A 133 2.34 -6.80 22.16
C SER A 133 2.66 -8.11 21.44
N ALA A 134 2.77 -9.20 22.21
CA ALA A 134 2.82 -10.56 21.67
C ALA A 134 1.56 -10.93 20.87
N GLY A 135 0.47 -10.16 21.00
CA GLY A 135 -0.76 -10.33 20.23
C GLY A 135 -0.63 -10.00 18.75
N HIS A 136 0.32 -9.15 18.37
CA HIS A 136 0.53 -8.73 16.98
C HIS A 136 0.75 -9.96 16.08
N VAL A 137 1.85 -10.67 16.32
CA VAL A 137 2.22 -11.86 15.55
C VAL A 137 1.19 -12.98 15.71
N LYS A 138 0.58 -13.11 16.90
CA LYS A 138 -0.44 -14.12 17.17
C LYS A 138 -1.71 -13.89 16.35
N PHE A 139 -2.16 -12.64 16.21
CA PHE A 139 -3.34 -12.28 15.44
C PHE A 139 -3.12 -12.54 13.96
N GLU A 140 -1.97 -12.14 13.42
CA GLU A 140 -1.63 -12.37 12.02
C GLU A 140 -1.49 -13.87 11.70
N THR A 141 -0.86 -14.64 12.60
CA THR A 141 -0.78 -16.11 12.47
C THR A 141 -2.18 -16.74 12.50
N PHE A 142 -3.04 -16.29 13.43
CA PHE A 142 -4.42 -16.75 13.52
C PHE A 142 -5.21 -16.48 12.23
N ALA A 143 -5.02 -15.29 11.64
CA ALA A 143 -5.63 -14.91 10.36
C ALA A 143 -5.07 -15.72 9.20
N GLU A 144 -3.76 -15.97 9.16
CA GLU A 144 -3.07 -16.76 8.13
C GLU A 144 -3.56 -18.21 8.07
N GLU A 145 -3.78 -18.85 9.22
CA GLU A 145 -4.36 -20.20 9.33
C GLU A 145 -5.79 -20.28 8.76
N ARG A 146 -6.50 -19.15 8.74
CA ARG A 146 -7.92 -19.05 8.40
C ARG A 146 -8.19 -18.24 7.12
N LYS A 147 -7.17 -17.74 6.43
CA LYS A 147 -7.32 -16.84 5.27
C LYS A 147 -8.29 -17.34 4.19
N GLU A 148 -8.39 -18.66 4.02
CA GLU A 148 -9.26 -19.29 3.03
C GLU A 148 -10.76 -19.07 3.32
N GLN A 149 -11.18 -19.04 4.59
CA GLN A 149 -12.58 -18.79 4.96
C GLN A 149 -12.99 -17.32 4.87
N TYR A 150 -12.02 -16.40 4.75
CA TYR A 150 -12.26 -14.95 4.69
C TYR A 150 -12.28 -14.39 3.26
N LYS A 151 -12.16 -15.25 2.24
CA LYS A 151 -12.20 -14.82 0.84
C LYS A 151 -13.56 -14.22 0.49
N ILE A 152 -13.56 -13.05 -0.14
CA ILE A 152 -14.71 -12.45 -0.81
C ILE A 152 -14.48 -12.43 -2.32
N ASN A 153 -15.55 -12.35 -3.11
CA ASN A 153 -15.49 -12.42 -4.58
C ASN A 153 -16.18 -11.23 -5.28
N THR A 154 -16.66 -10.24 -4.52
CA THR A 154 -17.24 -8.99 -5.03
C THR A 154 -17.08 -7.90 -3.96
N ALA A 155 -16.98 -6.63 -4.38
CA ALA A 155 -17.07 -5.46 -3.51
C ALA A 155 -18.52 -5.13 -3.11
N GLY A 156 -19.49 -5.84 -3.72
CA GLY A 156 -20.94 -5.70 -3.50
C GLY A 156 -21.67 -4.88 -4.56
N CYS A 157 -20.97 -4.39 -5.59
CA CYS A 157 -21.53 -3.54 -6.65
C CYS A 157 -20.67 -3.60 -7.93
N LYS A 158 -21.21 -3.15 -9.07
CA LYS A 158 -20.45 -3.08 -10.34
C LYS A 158 -19.58 -1.82 -10.43
N THR A 159 -18.61 -1.82 -11.36
CA THR A 159 -17.66 -0.69 -11.52
C THR A 159 -18.31 0.63 -11.98
N ASN A 160 -19.52 0.59 -12.52
CA ASN A 160 -20.30 1.77 -12.87
C ASN A 160 -21.14 2.32 -11.69
N GLU A 161 -20.94 1.83 -10.46
CA GLU A 161 -21.63 2.27 -9.24
C GLU A 161 -20.71 3.02 -8.28
N ALA A 162 -21.26 3.55 -7.17
CA ALA A 162 -20.62 4.55 -6.32
C ALA A 162 -19.21 4.16 -5.83
N PHE A 163 -19.02 2.94 -5.30
CA PHE A 163 -17.73 2.52 -4.75
C PHE A 163 -16.57 2.70 -5.73
N TYR A 164 -16.77 2.29 -6.99
CA TYR A 164 -15.74 2.39 -8.02
C TYR A 164 -15.76 3.75 -8.73
N THR A 165 -16.93 4.31 -9.02
CA THR A 165 -17.00 5.63 -9.69
C THR A 165 -16.42 6.75 -8.82
N ASP A 166 -16.55 6.67 -7.49
CA ASP A 166 -15.96 7.62 -6.56
C ASP A 166 -14.42 7.61 -6.60
N ILE A 167 -13.81 6.45 -6.85
CA ILE A 167 -12.35 6.27 -6.93
C ILE A 167 -11.74 7.10 -8.08
N LEU A 168 -12.48 7.31 -9.15
CA LEU A 168 -12.00 8.03 -10.35
C LEU A 168 -12.30 9.54 -10.33
N LYS A 169 -13.11 10.03 -9.38
CA LYS A 169 -13.53 11.45 -9.30
C LYS A 169 -12.34 12.37 -9.07
N ASN A 170 -11.43 11.99 -8.18
CA ASN A 170 -10.27 12.82 -7.85
C ASN A 170 -9.05 12.42 -8.71
N LYS A 171 -8.71 13.28 -9.68
CA LYS A 171 -7.54 13.10 -10.55
C LYS A 171 -6.21 13.27 -9.82
N ASP A 172 -6.20 13.83 -8.62
CA ASP A 172 -5.05 13.77 -7.72
C ASP A 172 -4.92 12.39 -7.09
N PHE A 173 -4.08 11.53 -7.69
CA PHE A 173 -3.81 10.20 -7.15
C PHE A 173 -3.28 10.26 -5.71
N ASN A 174 -2.35 11.17 -5.39
CA ASN A 174 -1.75 11.22 -4.06
C ASN A 174 -2.77 11.64 -3.00
N ALA A 175 -3.55 12.69 -3.29
CA ALA A 175 -4.60 13.13 -2.36
C ALA A 175 -5.72 12.10 -2.22
N TRP A 176 -6.12 11.46 -3.33
CA TRP A 176 -7.10 10.38 -3.29
C TRP A 176 -6.60 9.19 -2.48
N SER A 177 -5.39 8.69 -2.77
CA SER A 177 -4.81 7.51 -2.12
C SER A 177 -4.72 7.70 -0.61
N LYS A 178 -4.29 8.88 -0.17
CA LYS A 178 -4.18 9.20 1.26
C LYS A 178 -5.52 9.09 1.99
N GLU A 179 -6.57 9.73 1.47
CA GLU A 179 -7.89 9.70 2.10
C GLU A 179 -8.58 8.34 1.96
N TYR A 180 -8.35 7.65 0.84
CA TYR A 180 -8.86 6.29 0.62
C TYR A 180 -8.24 5.33 1.64
N ALA A 181 -6.90 5.26 1.71
CA ALA A 181 -6.15 4.51 2.70
C ALA A 181 -6.57 4.84 4.14
N ARG A 182 -6.74 6.15 4.46
CA ARG A 182 -7.16 6.61 5.79
C ARG A 182 -8.48 5.98 6.24
N GLY A 183 -9.46 5.84 5.34
CA GLY A 183 -10.75 5.25 5.68
C GLY A 183 -10.64 3.80 6.15
N PHE A 184 -9.84 3.00 5.46
CA PHE A 184 -9.55 1.61 5.82
C PHE A 184 -8.73 1.53 7.10
N ALA A 185 -7.64 2.30 7.20
CA ALA A 185 -6.79 2.35 8.39
C ALA A 185 -7.55 2.76 9.65
N LYS A 186 -8.46 3.74 9.59
CA LYS A 186 -9.30 4.11 10.74
C LYS A 186 -10.23 2.98 11.16
N THR A 187 -10.73 2.21 10.19
CA THR A 187 -11.54 1.02 10.47
C THR A 187 -10.70 -0.06 11.15
N GLY A 188 -9.51 -0.38 10.61
CA GLY A 188 -8.56 -1.31 11.22
C GLY A 188 -8.18 -0.91 12.65
N LYS A 189 -7.86 0.38 12.87
CA LYS A 189 -7.57 0.94 14.21
C LYS A 189 -8.75 0.79 15.16
N SER A 190 -9.96 1.09 14.71
CA SER A 190 -11.18 0.88 15.53
C SER A 190 -11.37 -0.60 15.88
N ILE A 191 -11.13 -1.51 14.94
CA ILE A 191 -11.22 -2.96 15.15
C ILE A 191 -10.16 -3.45 16.15
N TYR A 192 -8.96 -2.87 16.16
CA TYR A 192 -7.94 -3.19 17.17
C TYR A 192 -8.46 -3.00 18.59
N TYR A 193 -8.96 -1.81 18.89
CA TYR A 193 -9.42 -1.49 20.24
C TYR A 193 -10.69 -2.25 20.63
N SER A 194 -11.55 -2.57 19.66
CA SER A 194 -12.85 -3.20 19.93
C SER A 194 -12.84 -4.73 19.90
N HIS A 195 -11.95 -5.38 19.14
CA HIS A 195 -12.02 -6.83 18.88
C HIS A 195 -10.66 -7.54 18.73
N ALA A 196 -9.57 -6.87 18.30
CA ALA A 196 -8.33 -7.57 17.90
C ALA A 196 -7.18 -7.54 18.93
N SER A 197 -7.26 -6.70 19.97
CA SER A 197 -6.27 -6.68 21.05
C SER A 197 -6.23 -7.99 21.85
N MET A 198 -5.16 -8.20 22.63
CA MET A 198 -4.94 -9.39 23.45
C MET A 198 -5.95 -9.62 24.57
N SER A 199 -6.74 -8.61 24.93
CA SER A 199 -7.77 -8.75 25.97
C SER A 199 -9.08 -9.35 25.45
N HIS A 200 -9.21 -9.51 24.13
CA HIS A 200 -10.43 -9.97 23.47
C HIS A 200 -10.44 -11.48 23.23
N SER A 201 -11.64 -12.02 22.94
CA SER A 201 -11.84 -13.45 22.78
C SER A 201 -11.45 -13.97 21.40
N TRP A 202 -11.42 -15.30 21.23
CA TRP A 202 -11.20 -15.92 19.91
C TRP A 202 -12.32 -15.61 18.91
N ASP A 203 -13.56 -15.43 19.37
CA ASP A 203 -14.69 -15.04 18.53
C ASP A 203 -14.53 -13.60 18.05
N ASP A 204 -14.02 -12.71 18.91
CA ASP A 204 -13.70 -11.33 18.54
C ASP A 204 -12.54 -11.29 17.52
N TRP A 205 -11.53 -12.15 17.69
CA TRP A 205 -10.42 -12.27 16.74
C TRP A 205 -10.88 -12.81 15.38
N ASP A 206 -11.78 -13.81 15.35
CA ASP A 206 -12.39 -14.29 14.11
C ASP A 206 -13.18 -13.17 13.41
N TYR A 207 -13.98 -12.41 14.17
CA TYR A 207 -14.71 -11.26 13.65
C TYR A 207 -13.76 -10.19 13.09
N ALA A 208 -12.74 -9.81 13.85
CA ALA A 208 -11.74 -8.83 13.45
C ALA A 208 -11.06 -9.24 12.15
N ALA A 209 -10.52 -10.47 12.08
CA ALA A 209 -9.86 -10.99 10.89
C ALA A 209 -10.80 -11.07 9.69
N LYS A 210 -12.06 -11.49 9.89
CA LYS A 210 -13.07 -11.53 8.83
C LYS A 210 -13.36 -10.15 8.25
N VAL A 211 -13.54 -9.14 9.11
CA VAL A 211 -13.86 -7.78 8.68
C VAL A 211 -12.66 -7.14 7.98
N THR A 212 -11.47 -7.18 8.58
CA THR A 212 -10.31 -6.50 8.00
C THR A 212 -9.82 -7.19 6.75
N LEU A 213 -9.78 -8.53 6.67
CA LEU A 213 -9.41 -9.19 5.41
C LEU A 213 -10.40 -8.93 4.27
N ALA A 214 -11.70 -8.83 4.57
CA ALA A 214 -12.69 -8.44 3.56
C ALA A 214 -12.48 -6.98 3.09
N ASN A 215 -12.17 -6.08 4.02
CA ASN A 215 -11.78 -4.71 3.72
C ASN A 215 -10.52 -4.65 2.85
N SER A 216 -9.49 -5.42 3.16
CA SER A 216 -8.22 -5.38 2.44
C SER A 216 -8.38 -5.87 1.00
N GLN A 217 -9.19 -6.93 0.82
CA GLN A 217 -9.55 -7.44 -0.52
C GLN A 217 -10.34 -6.41 -1.32
N LYS A 218 -11.36 -5.79 -0.70
CA LYS A 218 -12.19 -4.75 -1.33
C LYS A 218 -11.39 -3.49 -1.68
N GLY A 219 -10.57 -3.01 -0.75
CA GLY A 219 -9.70 -1.86 -0.94
C GLY A 219 -8.66 -2.10 -2.03
N THR A 220 -8.06 -3.29 -2.04
CA THR A 220 -7.13 -3.72 -3.10
C THR A 220 -7.80 -3.73 -4.47
N ALA A 221 -9.03 -4.26 -4.58
CA ALA A 221 -9.79 -4.21 -5.84
C ALA A 221 -10.02 -2.75 -6.32
N GLY A 222 -10.27 -1.83 -5.38
CA GLY A 222 -10.40 -0.40 -5.68
C GLY A 222 -9.10 0.24 -6.17
N TYR A 223 -7.97 -0.06 -5.55
CA TYR A 223 -6.64 0.40 -6.01
C TYR A 223 -6.28 -0.16 -7.38
N ILE A 224 -6.52 -1.45 -7.63
CA ILE A 224 -6.29 -2.06 -8.94
C ILE A 224 -7.18 -1.40 -10.00
N TYR A 225 -8.46 -1.12 -9.68
CA TYR A 225 -9.34 -0.38 -10.58
C TYR A 225 -8.79 1.00 -10.93
N ARG A 226 -8.36 1.77 -9.92
CA ARG A 226 -7.72 3.07 -10.13
C ARG A 226 -6.48 2.96 -11.02
N PHE A 227 -5.61 2.01 -10.72
CA PHE A 227 -4.36 1.78 -11.45
C PHE A 227 -4.63 1.50 -12.93
N LEU A 228 -5.57 0.59 -13.23
CA LEU A 228 -5.92 0.22 -14.59
C LEU A 228 -6.46 1.41 -15.39
N HIS A 229 -7.29 2.27 -14.79
CA HIS A 229 -7.73 3.50 -15.44
C HIS A 229 -6.57 4.47 -15.69
N ASP A 230 -5.72 4.70 -14.69
CA ASP A 230 -4.61 5.63 -14.81
C ASP A 230 -3.64 5.23 -15.94
N VAL A 231 -3.31 3.94 -16.07
CA VAL A 231 -2.43 3.45 -17.15
C VAL A 231 -3.13 3.30 -18.50
N SER A 232 -4.44 3.09 -18.52
CA SER A 232 -5.22 2.99 -19.77
C SER A 232 -5.48 4.36 -20.42
N GLU A 233 -5.71 5.38 -19.60
CA GLU A 233 -6.02 6.75 -20.05
C GLU A 233 -4.76 7.61 -20.21
N GLY A 234 -3.60 7.14 -19.71
CA GLY A 234 -2.38 7.94 -19.66
C GLY A 234 -2.49 9.11 -18.68
N ASN A 235 -3.23 8.93 -17.59
CA ASN A 235 -3.45 9.99 -16.60
C ASN A 235 -2.13 10.31 -15.88
N ASP A 236 -1.72 11.58 -15.95
CA ASP A 236 -0.61 12.11 -15.16
C ASP A 236 -1.14 12.90 -13.95
N PRO A 237 -1.07 12.33 -12.73
CA PRO A 237 -1.59 12.99 -11.53
C PRO A 237 -0.73 14.18 -11.06
N SER A 238 0.41 14.46 -11.69
CA SER A 238 1.33 15.55 -11.31
C SER A 238 1.05 16.89 -12.00
N VAL A 239 0.30 16.88 -13.10
CA VAL A 239 0.10 18.07 -13.96
C VAL A 239 -0.47 19.25 -13.18
N GLY A 240 0.20 20.40 -13.28
CA GLY A 240 -0.26 21.68 -12.73
C GLY A 240 -0.22 21.79 -11.21
N LYS A 241 0.51 20.91 -10.51
CA LYS A 241 0.59 20.93 -9.05
C LYS A 241 1.92 21.44 -8.51
N ASN A 242 1.84 22.02 -7.31
CA ASN A 242 3.01 22.39 -6.54
C ASN A 242 3.68 21.15 -5.98
N VAL A 243 5.02 21.09 -6.09
CA VAL A 243 5.84 20.05 -5.48
C VAL A 243 6.04 20.40 -4.00
N LYS A 244 5.44 19.61 -3.10
CA LYS A 244 5.63 19.75 -1.65
C LYS A 244 6.77 18.89 -1.11
N GLU A 245 6.97 17.73 -1.74
CA GLU A 245 7.94 16.70 -1.37
C GLU A 245 8.52 16.10 -2.65
N LEU A 246 9.77 15.63 -2.56
CA LEU A 246 10.42 14.81 -3.57
C LEU A 246 10.81 13.49 -2.92
N VAL A 247 10.59 12.39 -3.64
CA VAL A 247 10.99 11.04 -3.20
C VAL A 247 12.09 10.57 -4.12
N ALA A 248 13.25 10.24 -3.56
CA ALA A 248 14.36 9.62 -4.28
C ALA A 248 14.32 8.11 -4.03
N TYR A 249 14.43 7.31 -5.09
CA TYR A 249 14.57 5.86 -5.01
C TYR A 249 15.89 5.48 -5.68
N ILE A 250 16.87 5.09 -4.87
CA ILE A 250 18.26 4.93 -5.27
C ILE A 250 18.66 3.46 -5.11
N SER A 251 19.17 2.86 -6.19
CA SER A 251 19.70 1.50 -6.16
C SER A 251 21.23 1.53 -6.23
N THR A 252 21.88 1.08 -5.17
CA THR A 252 23.33 0.87 -5.13
C THR A 252 23.69 -0.41 -5.89
N SER A 253 24.83 -0.40 -6.60
CA SER A 253 25.31 -1.59 -7.33
C SER A 253 25.59 -2.75 -6.37
N GLY A 254 25.34 -3.99 -6.83
CA GLY A 254 25.71 -5.21 -6.09
C GLY A 254 27.19 -5.60 -6.24
N GLU A 255 27.99 -4.77 -6.91
CA GLU A 255 29.43 -4.98 -7.06
C GLU A 255 30.17 -4.77 -5.74
N LYS A 256 31.31 -5.45 -5.61
CA LYS A 256 32.17 -5.30 -4.43
C LYS A 256 32.59 -3.84 -4.28
N ASP A 257 32.50 -3.31 -3.05
CA ASP A 257 32.91 -1.96 -2.68
C ASP A 257 32.06 -0.84 -3.34
N ALA A 258 30.83 -1.15 -3.79
CA ALA A 258 29.89 -0.16 -4.34
C ALA A 258 29.15 0.68 -3.28
N GLY A 259 29.13 0.22 -2.03
CA GLY A 259 28.56 0.98 -0.90
C GLY A 259 29.50 2.08 -0.42
N THR A 260 28.98 2.98 0.41
CA THR A 260 29.76 4.05 1.05
C THR A 260 29.24 4.34 2.46
N ASP A 261 30.16 4.77 3.33
CA ASP A 261 29.86 5.31 4.67
C ASP A 261 29.99 6.86 4.69
N ASP A 262 30.25 7.47 3.54
CA ASP A 262 30.30 8.92 3.39
C ASP A 262 28.91 9.53 3.48
N TYR A 263 28.84 10.79 3.93
CA TYR A 263 27.61 11.58 3.88
C TYR A 263 27.14 11.80 2.44
N LEU A 264 25.91 11.36 2.15
CA LEU A 264 25.26 11.57 0.86
C LEU A 264 24.25 12.72 0.98
N TYR A 265 24.17 13.54 -0.07
CA TYR A 265 23.26 14.68 -0.12
C TYR A 265 22.45 14.66 -1.42
N PHE A 266 21.17 14.99 -1.33
CA PHE A 266 20.32 15.33 -2.46
C PHE A 266 20.04 16.83 -2.45
N GLY A 267 20.17 17.48 -3.60
CA GLY A 267 20.03 18.93 -3.73
C GLY A 267 19.19 19.35 -4.92
N ILE A 268 18.42 20.42 -4.76
CA ILE A 268 17.69 21.07 -5.86
C ILE A 268 18.12 22.52 -6.02
N LYS A 269 18.04 23.00 -7.26
CA LYS A 269 18.20 24.41 -7.62
C LYS A 269 17.05 24.88 -8.50
N THR A 270 16.34 25.92 -8.09
CA THR A 270 15.21 26.48 -8.83
C THR A 270 15.68 27.42 -9.94
N LYS A 271 14.77 27.76 -10.88
CA LYS A 271 15.06 28.68 -11.99
C LYS A 271 15.42 30.11 -11.53
N ASP A 272 14.90 30.54 -10.39
CA ASP A 272 15.25 31.82 -9.75
C ASP A 272 16.53 31.73 -8.88
N GLY A 273 17.23 30.57 -8.92
CA GLY A 273 18.55 30.40 -8.33
C GLY A 273 18.57 30.00 -6.84
N LYS A 274 17.41 29.74 -6.22
CA LYS A 274 17.33 29.24 -4.84
C LYS A 274 17.78 27.78 -4.78
N THR A 275 18.38 27.40 -3.66
CA THR A 275 18.90 26.05 -3.42
C THR A 275 18.36 25.47 -2.13
N GLN A 276 18.22 24.16 -2.08
CA GLN A 276 17.90 23.39 -0.88
C GLN A 276 18.57 22.03 -0.99
N GLU A 277 19.16 21.57 0.12
CA GLU A 277 19.85 20.28 0.22
C GLU A 277 19.37 19.52 1.45
N TRP A 278 19.38 18.20 1.35
CA TRP A 278 19.04 17.26 2.41
C TRP A 278 20.11 16.16 2.44
N GLU A 279 20.58 15.82 3.63
CA GLU A 279 21.37 14.60 3.87
C GLU A 279 20.45 13.38 3.72
N MET A 280 20.93 12.32 3.07
CA MET A 280 20.18 11.08 2.79
C MET A 280 20.70 9.91 3.61
#